data_AF-A0A172QX77-F1
#
_entry.id   AF-A0A172QX77-F1
#
_cell.length_a   1.000
_cell.length_b   1.000
_cell.length_c   1.000
_cell.angle_alpha   90.00
_cell.angle_beta   90.00
_cell.angle_gamma   90.00
#
_symmetry.space_group_name_H-M   'P 1'
#
loop_
_entity.id
_entity.type
_entity.pdbx_description
1 polymer ?
#
loop_
_entity_poly.entity_id
_entity_poly.type
_entity_poly.pdbx_seq_one_letter_code
_entity_poly.pdbx_strand_id
1 'polypeptide(L)'
;MQRMYQWLNTVCAELDIDAEILPEVVPHLLNLTRDIAHGPSRPAAPMTSFLLGLAAGRSGISTEDWSESTLLNARHLQEIIAQNYPEDN
;
A
#
# COMPACT_ATOMS: atom_id res chain seq x y z
N MET A 1 -7.06 0.06 -15.63
CA MET A 1 -6.78 1.16 -14.68
C MET A 1 -7.97 2.08 -14.45
N GLN A 2 -8.67 2.60 -15.46
CA GLN A 2 -9.74 3.60 -15.22
C GLN A 2 -10.89 3.13 -14.30
N ARG A 3 -11.39 1.90 -14.47
CA ARG A 3 -12.41 1.31 -13.57
C ARG A 3 -11.94 1.17 -12.12
N MET A 4 -10.64 0.92 -11.90
CA MET A 4 -10.05 0.83 -10.57
C MET A 4 -10.03 2.20 -9.90
N TYR A 5 -9.56 3.24 -10.59
CA TYR A 5 -9.58 4.60 -10.04
C TYR A 5 -11.01 5.10 -9.78
N GLN A 6 -11.97 4.77 -10.65
CA GLN A 6 -13.40 5.06 -10.39
C GLN A 6 -13.88 4.41 -9.09
N TRP A 7 -13.58 3.11 -8.91
CA TRP A 7 -13.92 2.41 -7.68
C TRP A 7 -13.24 3.01 -6.44
N LEU A 8 -11.94 3.32 -6.53
CA LEU A 8 -11.20 3.93 -5.43
C LEU A 8 -11.76 5.31 -5.05
N ASN A 9 -12.17 6.13 -6.02
CA ASN A 9 -12.85 7.40 -5.75
C ASN A 9 -14.18 7.19 -5.00
N THR A 10 -14.96 6.16 -5.36
CA THR A 10 -16.18 5.81 -4.61
C THR A 10 -15.85 5.41 -3.17
N VAL A 11 -14.83 4.58 -2.97
CA VAL A 11 -14.40 4.17 -1.62
C VAL A 11 -13.91 5.36 -0.80
N CYS A 12 -13.13 6.27 -1.40
CA CYS A 12 -12.69 7.51 -0.74
C CYS A 12 -13.88 8.35 -0.27
N ALA A 13 -14.91 8.51 -1.11
CA ALA A 13 -16.12 9.25 -0.75
C ALA A 13 -16.91 8.59 0.39
N GLU A 14 -17.03 7.26 0.39
CA GLU A 14 -17.76 6.51 1.45
C GLU A 14 -17.02 6.50 2.80
N LEU A 15 -15.68 6.64 2.78
CA LEU A 15 -14.82 6.57 3.98
C LEU A 15 -14.30 7.93 4.44
N ASP A 16 -14.72 9.03 3.80
CA ASP A 16 -14.27 10.39 4.09
C ASP A 16 -12.73 10.56 3.97
N ILE A 17 -12.17 10.01 2.89
CA ILE A 17 -10.73 10.09 2.55
C ILE A 17 -10.54 11.04 1.38
N ASP A 18 -9.58 11.95 1.48
CA ASP A 18 -9.19 12.82 0.36
C ASP A 18 -8.62 11.99 -0.80
N ALA A 19 -9.25 12.09 -1.97
CA ALA A 19 -8.84 11.35 -3.16
C ALA A 19 -7.53 11.89 -3.79
N GLU A 20 -7.05 13.06 -3.39
CA GLU A 20 -5.76 13.62 -3.83
C GLU A 20 -4.57 12.73 -3.49
N ILE A 21 -4.73 11.82 -2.50
CA ILE A 21 -3.70 10.83 -2.14
C ILE A 21 -3.50 9.75 -3.22
N LEU A 22 -4.53 9.43 -4.00
CA LEU A 22 -4.55 8.24 -4.88
C LEU A 22 -3.43 8.23 -5.94
N PRO A 23 -3.13 9.32 -6.66
CA PRO A 23 -2.05 9.35 -7.64
C PRO A 23 -0.69 9.02 -7.04
N GLU A 24 -0.48 9.39 -5.77
CA GLU A 24 0.77 9.14 -5.05
C GLU A 24 0.84 7.68 -4.57
N VAL A 25 -0.17 7.19 -3.85
CA VAL A 25 -0.07 5.87 -3.17
C VAL A 25 -0.31 4.67 -4.08
N VAL A 26 -1.17 4.81 -5.10
CA VAL A 26 -1.60 3.66 -5.92
C VAL A 26 -0.43 2.98 -6.64
N PRO A 27 0.48 3.69 -7.35
CA PRO A 27 1.61 3.05 -8.01
C PRO A 27 2.49 2.25 -7.05
N HIS A 28 2.74 2.79 -5.85
CA HIS A 28 3.58 2.16 -4.83
C HIS A 28 2.92 0.93 -4.23
N LEU A 29 1.64 0.99 -3.85
CA LEU A 29 0.93 -0.15 -3.30
C LEU A 29 0.74 -1.29 -4.31
N LEU A 30 0.57 -0.96 -5.61
CA LEU A 30 0.51 -1.97 -6.67
C LEU A 30 1.86 -2.65 -6.92
N ASN A 31 2.97 -1.91 -6.84
CA ASN A 31 4.31 -2.50 -6.90
C ASN A 31 4.57 -3.40 -5.70
N LEU A 32 4.30 -2.94 -4.48
CA LEU A 32 4.41 -3.77 -3.28
C LEU A 32 3.54 -5.04 -3.38
N THR A 33 2.30 -4.90 -3.86
CA THR A 33 1.39 -6.04 -4.08
C THR A 33 1.98 -7.07 -5.04
N ARG A 34 2.65 -6.61 -6.11
CA ARG A 34 3.36 -7.48 -7.05
C ARG A 34 4.49 -8.24 -6.34
N ASP A 35 5.32 -7.53 -5.57
CA ASP A 35 6.47 -8.12 -4.89
C ASP A 35 6.03 -9.16 -3.85
N ILE A 36 4.97 -8.88 -3.08
CA ILE A 36 4.39 -9.83 -2.13
C ILE A 36 3.86 -11.09 -2.84
N ALA A 37 3.21 -10.90 -4.00
CA ALA A 37 2.61 -11.98 -4.75
C ALA A 37 3.65 -12.92 -5.39
N HIS A 38 4.83 -12.42 -5.76
CA HIS A 38 5.94 -13.22 -6.26
C HIS A 38 6.84 -13.76 -5.15
N GLY A 39 6.97 -13.05 -4.02
CA GLY A 39 7.74 -13.50 -2.87
C GLY A 39 6.89 -14.28 -1.86
N PRO A 40 6.66 -13.75 -0.63
CA PRO A 40 6.18 -14.52 0.52
C PRO A 40 4.94 -15.39 0.26
N SER A 41 3.89 -14.81 -0.35
CA SER A 41 2.72 -15.54 -0.90
C SER A 41 1.64 -14.56 -1.39
N ARG A 42 0.82 -15.00 -2.35
CA ARG A 42 -0.31 -14.22 -2.87
C ARG A 42 -1.35 -13.81 -1.79
N PRO A 43 -1.76 -14.68 -0.84
CA PRO A 43 -2.68 -14.28 0.24
C PRO A 43 -2.12 -13.20 1.18
N ALA A 44 -0.80 -13.02 1.25
CA ALA A 44 -0.19 -12.01 2.11
C ALA A 44 -0.42 -10.58 1.60
N ALA A 45 -0.75 -10.38 0.31
CA ALA A 45 -0.95 -9.05 -0.26
C ALA A 45 -2.06 -8.24 0.45
N PRO A 46 -3.32 -8.70 0.54
CA PRO A 46 -4.36 -7.96 1.26
C PRO A 46 -4.06 -7.80 2.76
N MET A 47 -3.41 -8.80 3.38
CA MET A 47 -3.03 -8.75 4.80
C MET A 47 -1.98 -7.67 5.07
N THR A 48 -1.02 -7.52 4.16
CA THR A 48 0.03 -6.50 4.27
C THR A 48 -0.54 -5.09 4.07
N SER A 49 -1.45 -4.90 3.10
CA SER A 49 -2.13 -3.61 2.91
C SER A 49 -2.95 -3.21 4.14
N PHE A 50 -3.64 -4.15 4.79
CA PHE A 50 -4.33 -3.90 6.05
C PHE A 50 -3.37 -3.46 7.16
N LEU A 51 -2.23 -4.15 7.33
CA LEU A 51 -1.23 -3.81 8.34
C LEU A 51 -0.55 -2.46 8.07
N LEU A 52 -0.32 -2.11 6.80
CA LEU A 52 0.20 -0.79 6.42
C LEU A 52 -0.75 0.33 6.83
N GLY A 53 -2.05 0.18 6.51
CA GLY A 53 -3.07 1.14 6.94
C GLY A 53 -3.16 1.25 8.46
N LEU A 54 -3.08 0.12 9.17
CA LEU A 54 -3.08 0.11 10.64
C LEU A 54 -1.82 0.80 11.22
N ALA A 55 -0.66 0.62 10.61
CA ALA A 55 0.58 1.27 11.04
C ALA A 55 0.54 2.79 10.80
N ALA A 56 0.06 3.21 9.62
CA ALA A 56 -0.13 4.62 9.28
C ALA A 56 -1.13 5.32 10.22
N GLY A 57 -2.21 4.64 10.63
CA GLY A 57 -3.16 5.21 11.60
C GLY A 57 -2.66 5.25 13.04
N ARG A 58 -1.68 4.41 13.40
CA ARG A 58 -1.12 4.36 14.76
C ARG A 58 -0.01 5.37 15.02
N SER A 59 0.63 5.90 13.98
CA SER A 59 1.76 6.81 14.11
C SER A 59 1.35 8.18 14.67
N GLY A 60 0.05 8.48 14.76
CA GLY A 60 -0.49 9.69 15.38
C GLY A 60 -0.13 10.96 14.60
N ILE A 61 0.27 10.82 13.33
CA ILE A 61 0.68 11.90 12.45
C ILE A 61 -0.57 12.49 11.77
N SER A 62 -0.50 13.75 11.35
CA SER A 62 -1.60 14.45 10.69
C SER A 62 -2.04 13.73 9.42
N THR A 63 -3.28 13.90 8.96
CA THR A 63 -3.80 13.25 7.74
C THR A 63 -2.90 13.49 6.51
N GLU A 64 -2.21 14.63 6.46
CA GLU A 64 -1.26 15.02 5.40
C GLU A 64 -0.02 14.13 5.38
N ASP A 65 0.36 13.51 6.50
CA ASP A 65 1.57 12.69 6.66
C ASP A 65 1.32 11.17 6.49
N TRP A 66 0.06 10.76 6.22
CA TRP A 66 -0.30 9.34 6.10
C TRP A 66 0.24 8.73 4.81
N SER A 67 0.28 9.49 3.70
CA SER A 67 0.86 9.02 2.45
C SER A 67 2.35 8.77 2.64
N GLU A 68 3.08 9.74 3.17
CA GLU A 68 4.51 9.62 3.44
C GLU A 68 4.83 8.41 4.33
N SER A 69 4.14 8.27 5.47
CA SER A 69 4.35 7.12 6.37
C SER A 69 4.04 5.79 5.68
N THR A 70 2.98 5.73 4.88
CA THR A 70 2.60 4.52 4.12
C THR A 70 3.67 4.17 3.10
N LEU A 71 4.21 5.16 2.39
CA LEU A 71 5.22 4.98 1.35
C LEU A 71 6.58 4.56 1.94
N LEU A 72 6.98 5.14 3.07
CA LEU A 72 8.19 4.74 3.80
C LEU A 72 8.09 3.26 4.22
N ASN A 73 6.96 2.89 4.83
CA ASN A 73 6.72 1.52 5.26
C ASN A 73 6.64 0.56 4.06
N ALA A 74 5.97 0.95 2.97
CA ALA A 74 5.88 0.13 1.77
C ALA A 74 7.28 -0.14 1.18
N ARG A 75 8.12 0.89 1.05
CA ARG A 75 9.51 0.73 0.57
C ARG A 75 10.31 -0.20 1.47
N HIS A 76 10.23 -0.02 2.79
CA HIS A 76 10.93 -0.89 3.74
C HIS A 76 10.49 -2.36 3.61
N LEU A 77 9.20 -2.61 3.40
CA LEU A 77 8.70 -3.97 3.15
C LEU A 77 9.22 -4.54 1.81
N GLN A 78 9.34 -3.73 0.76
CA GLN A 78 9.94 -4.18 -0.49
C GLN A 78 11.41 -4.59 -0.31
N GLU A 79 12.18 -3.86 0.50
CA GLU A 79 13.56 -4.24 0.85
C GLU A 79 13.61 -5.58 1.59
N ILE A 80 12.71 -5.79 2.56
CA ILE A 80 12.59 -7.06 3.28
C ILE A 80 12.23 -8.19 2.32
N ILE A 81 11.29 -7.97 1.40
CA ILE A 81 10.88 -8.99 0.42
C ILE A 81 12.06 -9.35 -0.47
N ALA A 82 12.76 -8.37 -1.03
CA ALA A 82 13.91 -8.60 -1.91
C ALA A 82 15.04 -9.37 -1.20
N GLN A 83 15.24 -9.14 0.10
CA GLN A 83 16.26 -9.85 0.89
C GLN A 83 15.87 -11.29 1.24
N ASN A 84 14.60 -11.57 1.49
CA ASN A 84 14.14 -12.85 2.03
C ASN A 84 13.48 -13.78 0.98
N TYR A 85 13.04 -13.22 -0.13
CA TYR A 85 12.34 -13.91 -1.22
C TYR A 85 12.88 -13.42 -2.58
N PRO A 86 14.17 -13.63 -2.89
CA PRO A 86 14.72 -13.27 -4.18
C PRO A 86 13.96 -14.00 -5.31
N GLU A 87 13.89 -13.38 -6.50
CA GLU A 87 13.10 -13.89 -7.65
C GLU A 87 13.51 -15.30 -8.15
N ASP A 88 14.56 -15.90 -7.59
CA ASP A 88 15.08 -17.23 -7.94
C ASP A 88 15.03 -18.21 -6.75
N ASN A 89 14.06 -19.12 -6.79
CA ASN A 89 14.18 -20.52 -6.33
C ASN A 89 13.25 -21.44 -7.12
#